data_AF-A0A2E3QYG4-F1
#
_entry.id   AF-A0A2E3QYG4-F1
#
_cell.length_a   1.000
_cell.length_b   1.000
_cell.length_c   1.000
_cell.angle_alpha   90.00
_cell.angle_beta   90.00
_cell.angle_gamma   90.00
#
_symmetry.space_group_name_H-M   'P 1'
#
loop_
_entity.id
_entity.type
_entity.pdbx_description
1 polymer ?
#
loop_
_entity_poly.entity_id
_entity_poly.type
_entity_poly.pdbx_seq_one_letter_code
_entity_poly.pdbx_strand_id
1 'polypeptide(L)'
;MDPGLHVKQAINHLNKVLAYYPYVAADGEATVALTPEDWGVVADAFFHMGTPPEVFPDAIAAYRLSDDGSEMLVTAQDGTVIRIQAG
;
A
#
# COMPACT_ATOMS: atom_id res chain seq x y z
N MET A 1 7.27 5.94 18.33
CA MET A 1 5.91 5.41 18.09
C MET A 1 5.93 3.93 18.45
N ASP A 2 4.88 3.38 19.06
CA ASP A 2 4.79 1.93 19.28
C ASP A 2 4.75 1.21 17.91
N PRO A 3 5.64 0.25 17.62
CA PRO A 3 5.68 -0.44 16.32
C PRO A 3 4.33 -1.05 15.94
N GLY A 4 3.56 -1.53 16.93
CA GLY A 4 2.21 -2.05 16.70
C GLY A 4 1.21 -0.97 16.32
N LEU A 5 1.32 0.24 16.87
CA LEU A 5 0.46 1.37 16.47
C LEU A 5 0.74 1.83 15.03
N HIS A 6 2.01 1.90 14.63
CA HIS A 6 2.38 2.31 13.28
C HIS A 6 1.87 1.31 12.23
N VAL A 7 2.09 0.01 12.46
CA VAL A 7 1.57 -1.05 11.57
C VAL A 7 0.05 -1.02 11.47
N LYS A 8 -0.66 -0.79 12.59
CA LYS A 8 -2.13 -0.63 12.56
C LYS A 8 -2.57 0.57 11.73
N GLN A 9 -1.86 1.69 11.82
CA GLN A 9 -2.15 2.87 10.97
C GLN A 9 -1.92 2.54 9.50
N ALA A 10 -0.80 1.91 9.15
CA ALA A 10 -0.52 1.47 7.78
C ALA A 10 -1.62 0.57 7.22
N ILE A 11 -2.06 -0.44 7.98
CA ILE A 11 -3.17 -1.34 7.59
C ILE A 11 -4.46 -0.55 7.38
N ASN A 12 -4.75 0.45 8.21
CA ASN A 12 -5.94 1.28 8.03
C ASN A 12 -5.89 2.10 6.73
N HIS A 13 -4.74 2.67 6.37
CA HIS A 13 -4.57 3.38 5.09
C HIS A 13 -4.66 2.40 3.92
N LEU A 14 -4.03 1.23 4.01
CA LEU A 14 -4.11 0.20 2.98
C LEU A 14 -5.54 -0.29 2.74
N ASN A 15 -6.33 -0.52 3.79
CA ASN A 15 -7.73 -0.91 3.63
C ASN A 15 -8.55 0.16 2.90
N LYS A 16 -8.25 1.45 3.08
CA LYS A 16 -8.89 2.53 2.32
C LYS A 16 -8.47 2.52 0.85
N VAL A 17 -7.18 2.32 0.57
CA VAL A 17 -6.67 2.15 -0.80
C VAL A 17 -7.35 0.96 -1.48
N LEU A 18 -7.41 -0.19 -0.79
CA LEU A 18 -8.02 -1.43 -1.28
C LEU A 18 -9.53 -1.28 -1.53
N ALA A 19 -10.23 -0.50 -0.71
CA ALA A 19 -11.63 -0.19 -0.93
C ALA A 19 -11.85 0.80 -2.10
N TYR A 20 -10.86 1.62 -2.43
CA TYR A 20 -10.98 2.70 -3.40
C TYR A 20 -10.48 2.35 -4.81
N TYR A 21 -9.42 1.54 -4.94
CA TYR A 21 -8.82 1.24 -6.25
C TYR A 21 -9.82 0.74 -7.31
N PRO A 22 -10.86 -0.06 -7.00
CA PRO A 22 -11.77 -0.55 -8.04
C PRO A 22 -12.54 0.57 -8.74
N TYR A 23 -12.68 1.74 -8.12
CA TYR A 23 -13.39 2.89 -8.68
C TYR A 23 -12.52 3.73 -9.62
N VAL A 24 -11.19 3.60 -9.52
CA VAL A 24 -10.23 4.35 -10.34
C VAL A 24 -9.42 3.44 -11.26
N ALA A 25 -9.61 2.13 -11.15
CA ALA A 25 -8.93 1.16 -11.99
C ALA A 25 -9.37 1.30 -13.45
N ALA A 26 -8.38 1.34 -14.35
CA ALA A 26 -8.55 1.29 -15.78
C ALA A 26 -7.50 0.35 -16.35
N ASP A 27 -7.92 -0.57 -17.24
CA ASP A 27 -7.03 -1.51 -17.92
C ASP A 27 -6.14 -2.36 -16.98
N GLY A 28 -6.66 -2.70 -15.79
CA GLY A 28 -5.93 -3.50 -14.80
C GLY A 28 -4.90 -2.72 -13.97
N GLU A 29 -4.86 -1.40 -14.09
CA GLU A 29 -4.02 -0.51 -13.27
C GLU A 29 -4.87 0.51 -12.52
N ALA A 30 -4.46 0.86 -11.31
CA ALA A 30 -5.05 1.92 -10.50
C ALA A 30 -3.96 2.82 -9.94
N THR A 31 -4.23 4.11 -9.83
CA THR A 31 -3.33 5.07 -9.17
C THR A 31 -4.04 5.71 -7.99
N VAL A 32 -3.43 5.64 -6.81
CA VAL A 32 -3.98 6.21 -5.58
C VAL A 32 -2.92 7.08 -4.91
N ALA A 33 -3.28 8.34 -4.67
CA ALA A 33 -2.43 9.25 -3.90
C ALA A 33 -2.82 9.21 -2.42
N LEU A 34 -1.82 9.08 -1.55
CA LEU A 34 -1.95 9.28 -0.11
C LEU A 34 -1.32 10.63 0.24
N THR A 35 -1.64 11.17 1.41
CA THR A 35 -0.84 12.30 1.92
C THR A 35 0.62 11.83 2.12
N PRO A 36 1.63 12.73 2.08
CA PRO A 36 3.02 12.33 2.29
C PRO A 36 3.26 11.61 3.63
N GLU A 37 2.54 12.01 4.69
CA GLU A 37 2.62 11.36 5.99
C GLU A 37 2.03 9.92 5.94
N ASP A 38 0.83 9.77 5.38
CA ASP A 38 0.19 8.46 5.26
C ASP A 38 0.99 7.51 4.34
N TRP A 39 1.55 8.05 3.26
CA TRP A 39 2.41 7.28 2.35
C TRP A 39 3.64 6.76 3.09
N GLY A 40 4.31 7.62 3.87
CA GLY A 40 5.46 7.22 4.67
C GLY A 40 5.13 6.11 5.66
N VAL A 41 3.98 6.19 6.32
CA VAL A 41 3.50 5.15 7.25
C VAL A 41 3.31 3.80 6.55
N VAL A 42 2.71 3.81 5.35
CA VAL A 42 2.51 2.57 4.58
C VAL A 42 3.84 2.01 4.07
N ALA A 43 4.72 2.87 3.55
CA ALA A 43 6.03 2.47 3.04
C ALA A 43 6.92 1.87 4.14
N ASP A 44 6.95 2.48 5.32
CA ASP A 44 7.71 1.97 6.46
C ASP A 44 7.22 0.59 6.89
N ALA A 45 5.90 0.40 6.96
CA ALA A 45 5.32 -0.89 7.32
C ALA A 45 5.75 -2.00 6.35
N PHE A 46 5.70 -1.74 5.04
CA PHE A 46 6.11 -2.72 4.01
C PHE A 46 7.60 -3.00 3.98
N PHE A 47 8.44 -1.97 4.10
CA PHE A 47 9.84 -2.08 3.65
C PHE A 47 10.88 -1.85 4.76
N HIS A 48 10.53 -1.23 5.89
CA HIS A 48 11.51 -0.83 6.91
C HIS A 48 11.27 -1.43 8.29
N MET A 49 10.06 -1.88 8.59
CA MET A 49 9.69 -2.37 9.92
C MET A 49 9.88 -3.88 10.12
N GLY A 50 10.18 -4.63 9.06
CA GLY A 50 10.23 -6.10 9.12
C GLY A 50 8.87 -6.72 9.44
N THR A 51 7.78 -6.06 9.05
CA THR A 51 6.41 -6.53 9.26
C THR A 51 6.20 -7.85 8.53
N PRO A 52 5.75 -8.92 9.22
CA PRO A 52 5.46 -10.19 8.56
C PRO A 52 4.37 -10.03 7.49
N PRO A 53 4.49 -10.66 6.31
CA PRO A 53 3.56 -10.46 5.21
C PRO A 53 2.12 -10.88 5.54
N GLU A 54 1.94 -11.84 6.45
CA GLU A 54 0.65 -12.33 6.96
C GLU A 54 -0.14 -11.28 7.77
N VAL A 55 0.48 -10.14 8.11
CA VAL A 55 -0.18 -9.02 8.79
C VAL A 55 -0.88 -8.09 7.81
N PHE A 56 -0.45 -8.06 6.54
CA PHE A 56 -1.08 -7.23 5.52
C PHE A 56 -2.41 -7.83 5.05
N PRO A 57 -3.34 -7.00 4.54
CA PRO A 57 -4.61 -7.49 4.04
C PRO A 57 -4.47 -8.61 2.99
N ASP A 58 -5.26 -9.69 3.12
CA ASP A 58 -5.24 -10.85 2.22
C ASP A 58 -5.50 -10.49 0.74
N ALA A 59 -6.13 -9.34 0.50
CA ALA A 59 -6.36 -8.79 -0.84
C ALA A 59 -5.07 -8.41 -1.58
N ILE A 60 -3.92 -8.37 -0.90
CA ILE A 60 -2.61 -8.09 -1.49
C ILE A 60 -1.93 -9.41 -1.84
N ALA A 61 -1.65 -9.61 -3.12
CA ALA A 61 -0.93 -10.79 -3.62
C ALA A 61 0.60 -10.57 -3.63
N ALA A 62 1.03 -9.35 -4.00
CA ALA A 62 2.44 -8.99 -4.04
C ALA A 62 2.62 -7.48 -3.83
N TYR A 63 3.81 -7.07 -3.40
CA TYR A 63 4.17 -5.66 -3.28
C TYR A 63 5.65 -5.45 -3.60
N ARG A 64 5.98 -4.28 -4.14
CA ARG A 64 7.36 -3.81 -4.33
C ARG A 64 7.41 -2.30 -4.31
N LEU A 65 8.59 -1.75 -4.10
CA LEU A 65 8.88 -0.34 -4.33
C LEU A 65 9.27 -0.13 -5.81
N SER A 66 8.98 1.03 -6.37
CA SER A 66 9.52 1.46 -7.66
C SER A 66 11.04 1.66 -7.56
N ASP A 67 11.72 1.62 -8.70
CA ASP A 67 13.19 1.68 -8.75
C ASP A 67 13.75 3.02 -8.21
N ASP A 68 12.98 4.10 -8.34
CA ASP A 68 13.29 5.43 -7.83
C ASP A 68 12.79 5.68 -6.40
N GLY A 69 12.06 4.72 -5.81
CA GLY A 69 11.50 4.82 -4.47
C GLY A 69 10.28 5.74 -4.34
N SER A 70 9.75 6.28 -5.44
CA SER A 70 8.66 7.26 -5.40
C SER A 70 7.25 6.64 -5.32
N GLU A 71 7.11 5.36 -5.71
CA GLU A 71 5.85 4.65 -5.73
C GLU A 71 5.94 3.29 -5.04
N MET A 72 4.88 2.88 -4.38
CA MET A 72 4.67 1.48 -4.00
C MET A 72 3.74 0.82 -5.01
N LEU A 73 4.17 -0.29 -5.58
CA LEU A 73 3.35 -1.11 -6.47
C LEU A 73 2.80 -2.28 -5.68
N VAL A 74 1.48 -2.32 -5.53
CA VAL A 74 0.73 -3.38 -4.84
C VAL A 74 -0.10 -4.13 -5.88
N THR A 75 0.14 -5.43 -6.04
CA THR A 75 -0.69 -6.29 -6.87
C THR A 75 -1.81 -6.88 -6.02
N ALA A 76 -3.06 -6.60 -6.38
CA ALA A 76 -4.23 -7.20 -5.76
C ALA A 76 -4.42 -8.66 -6.19
N GLN A 77 -5.19 -9.43 -5.42
CA GLN A 77 -5.51 -10.84 -5.72
C GLN A 77 -6.22 -11.03 -7.08
N ASP A 78 -6.92 -10.03 -7.57
CA ASP A 78 -7.57 -10.05 -8.88
C ASP A 78 -6.63 -9.73 -10.04
N GLY A 79 -5.34 -9.46 -9.76
CA GLY A 79 -4.31 -9.11 -10.73
C GLY A 79 -4.15 -7.61 -10.98
N THR A 80 -5.00 -6.75 -10.41
CA THR A 80 -4.90 -5.29 -10.57
C THR A 80 -3.62 -4.76 -9.94
N VAL A 81 -2.87 -3.91 -10.65
CA VAL A 81 -1.69 -3.22 -10.11
C VAL A 81 -2.09 -1.84 -9.59
N ILE A 82 -1.89 -1.63 -8.29
CA ILE A 82 -2.20 -0.38 -7.59
C ILE A 82 -0.88 0.36 -7.36
N ARG A 83 -0.72 1.52 -8.01
CA ARG A 83 0.38 2.46 -7.79
C ARG A 83 -0.01 3.42 -6.68
N ILE A 84 0.71 3.37 -5.56
CA ILE A 84 0.49 4.21 -4.39
C ILE A 84 1.62 5.23 -4.29
N GLN A 85 1.30 6.51 -4.41
CA GLN A 85 2.25 7.61 -4.40
C GLN A 85 1.90 8.66 -3.34
N ALA A 86 2.89 9.45 -2.93
CA ALA A 86 2.66 10.65 -2.12
C ALA A 86 2.07 11.76 -2.99
N GLY A 87 0.95 12.34 -2.55
CA GLY A 87 0.24 13.46 -3.20
C GLY A 87 0.68 14.85 -2.76
#